data_AF-A0A0B7NE65-F1
#
_entry.id   AF-A0A0B7NE65-F1
#
_cell.length_a   1.000
_cell.length_b   1.000
_cell.length_c   1.000
_cell.angle_alpha   90.00
_cell.angle_beta   90.00
_cell.angle_gamma   90.00
#
_symmetry.space_group_name_H-M   'P 1'
#
loop_
_entity.id
_entity.type
_entity.pdbx_description
1 polymer ?
#
loop_
_entity_poly.entity_id
_entity_poly.type
_entity_poly.pdbx_seq_one_letter_code
_entity_poly.pdbx_strand_id
1 'polypeptide(L)'
;MSNNKEQASARDYIKSYVKESNSDDYLQKEQPRYDPTKPIESPQPTPVEQELISESAQTSVHYNVHLPTQNPIPSNDRKDPKLQPEKQQEPVWAARDFKEQRSEIHETSLTICADLHENLMTCFQHGSWWDKAKMCEEQKQKFWTCYNAQKKFLKEVNYKGPVNKEKEDNEILLRAYKLRDKIDQQQQKSRFSTITIARIVESHSETMSSATTAAVSKRTPTRRLIDTYEGPNLLEDQDKPGHFYNWLGNYLKNELKPKAIVVISAHWQGQGNSGVFVETSEKPNLIYDFFNFPRRYYEATWDHKGSPSVAYRVIELLQKSGFKATGEKRGNDHGVWVPMKRAMKSNPDIPIIELSTFEHEDMATHTKMGEALEPLRDENVVIIGSGSAVHNLSTLWTYGDKPSPKFVVDFDKDMEKIACRFTSEERKKLANQLDQHASFRKCHPTAEHLVPFHVALGAAGSDKGKKLLEGYYSTLSWGSFAFGLPEHTTLPEYDGSQAKY
;
A
#
# COMPACT_ATOMS: atom_id res chain seq x y z
N MET A 1 -42.92 -9.63 43.53
CA MET A 1 -41.63 -10.09 44.08
C MET A 1 -40.59 -9.94 42.97
N SER A 2 -39.42 -9.38 43.27
CA SER A 2 -38.29 -9.32 42.33
C SER A 2 -37.28 -10.42 42.68
N ASN A 3 -36.60 -10.99 41.69
CA ASN A 3 -35.48 -11.89 41.87
C ASN A 3 -34.30 -11.40 41.03
N ASN A 4 -33.32 -10.78 41.69
CA ASN A 4 -32.05 -10.44 41.05
C ASN A 4 -31.27 -11.71 40.70
N LYS A 5 -30.64 -11.71 39.52
CA LYS A 5 -29.40 -12.45 39.28
C LYS A 5 -28.35 -11.43 38.88
N GLU A 6 -27.39 -11.20 39.77
CA GLU A 6 -26.28 -10.29 39.50
C GLU A 6 -25.36 -10.87 38.43
N GLN A 7 -25.03 -10.07 37.42
CA GLN A 7 -23.98 -10.40 36.47
C GLN A 7 -22.63 -9.94 37.05
N ALA A 8 -21.79 -10.89 37.45
CA ALA A 8 -20.42 -10.59 37.87
C ALA A 8 -19.64 -9.96 36.70
N SER A 9 -18.88 -8.91 36.98
CA SER A 9 -18.15 -8.18 35.94
C SER A 9 -16.83 -8.86 35.58
N ALA A 10 -16.27 -8.55 34.41
CA ALA A 10 -14.91 -8.95 34.05
C ALA A 10 -13.85 -8.47 35.08
N ARG A 11 -14.15 -7.41 35.84
CA ARG A 11 -13.27 -6.89 36.91
C ARG A 11 -13.24 -7.82 38.14
N ASP A 12 -14.26 -8.63 38.34
CA ASP A 12 -14.34 -9.58 39.45
C ASP A 12 -13.72 -10.93 39.07
N TYR A 13 -13.80 -11.31 37.79
CA TYR A 13 -13.03 -12.41 37.20
C TYR A 13 -11.50 -12.15 37.22
N ILE A 14 -11.08 -10.89 37.12
CA ILE A 14 -9.66 -10.51 37.29
C ILE A 14 -9.24 -10.63 38.77
N LYS A 15 -10.09 -10.26 39.73
CA LYS A 15 -9.76 -10.34 41.17
C LYS A 15 -9.53 -11.76 41.67
N SER A 16 -10.19 -12.78 41.11
CA SER A 16 -9.96 -14.17 41.51
C SER A 16 -8.59 -14.72 41.10
N TYR A 17 -7.93 -14.11 40.11
CA TYR A 17 -6.60 -14.49 39.63
C TYR A 17 -5.43 -13.80 40.36
N VAL A 18 -5.70 -12.90 41.32
CA VAL A 18 -4.68 -12.08 42.01
C VAL A 18 -4.43 -12.54 43.47
N LYS A 19 -4.95 -13.72 43.85
CA LYS A 19 -4.42 -14.44 45.02
C LYS A 19 -3.29 -15.38 44.58
N GLU A 20 -2.23 -15.39 45.38
CA GLU A 20 -1.03 -16.26 45.24
C GLU A 20 0.00 -15.86 44.17
N SER A 21 0.48 -14.62 44.22
CA SER A 21 1.95 -14.34 44.21
C SER A 21 2.25 -12.89 44.64
N ASN A 22 3.31 -12.69 45.45
CA ASN A 22 3.72 -11.35 45.89
C ASN A 22 4.51 -10.63 44.80
N SER A 23 4.04 -9.45 44.37
CA SER A 23 4.70 -8.59 43.38
C SER A 23 6.02 -7.98 43.86
N ASP A 24 6.19 -7.83 45.17
CA ASP A 24 7.11 -6.84 45.74
C ASP A 24 8.57 -7.33 45.83
N ASP A 25 8.79 -8.66 45.80
CA ASP A 25 10.13 -9.25 45.83
C ASP A 25 10.85 -9.17 44.47
N TYR A 26 10.11 -9.09 43.36
CA TYR A 26 10.67 -8.99 42.01
C TYR A 26 11.26 -7.60 41.74
N LEU A 27 10.57 -6.54 42.17
CA LEU A 27 10.96 -5.15 41.91
C LEU A 27 12.19 -4.68 42.69
N GLN A 28 12.62 -5.41 43.73
CA GLN A 28 13.79 -5.03 44.55
C GLN A 28 15.13 -5.60 44.05
N LYS A 29 15.12 -6.59 43.14
CA LYS A 29 16.32 -7.38 42.80
C LYS A 29 17.06 -6.92 41.54
N GLU A 30 16.40 -6.29 40.57
CA GLU A 30 17.03 -5.86 39.30
C GLU A 30 16.79 -4.37 38.95
N GLN A 31 17.31 -3.46 39.77
CA GLN A 31 17.56 -2.07 39.34
C GLN A 31 18.95 -1.59 39.77
N PRO A 32 19.79 -1.06 38.85
CA PRO A 32 21.08 -0.49 39.22
C PRO A 32 20.89 0.84 39.96
N ARG A 33 21.47 0.96 41.16
CA ARG A 33 21.43 2.21 41.92
C ARG A 33 22.40 3.23 41.33
N TYR A 34 21.89 4.43 41.08
CA TYR A 34 22.72 5.61 40.77
C TYR A 34 23.49 6.04 42.03
N ASP A 35 24.80 6.27 41.88
CA ASP A 35 25.69 6.74 42.93
C ASP A 35 26.04 8.22 42.67
N PRO A 36 25.52 9.17 43.48
CA PRO A 36 25.76 10.60 43.28
C PRO A 36 27.17 11.05 43.70
N THR A 37 28.04 10.16 44.18
CA THR A 37 29.40 10.52 44.63
C THR A 37 30.47 10.46 43.53
N LYS A 38 30.15 9.94 42.35
CA LYS A 38 31.09 9.88 41.21
C LYS A 38 31.08 11.19 40.40
N PRO A 39 32.23 11.88 40.26
CA PRO A 39 32.35 13.00 39.33
C PRO A 39 32.16 12.56 37.88
N ILE A 40 31.53 13.42 37.08
CA ILE A 40 31.49 13.30 35.62
C ILE A 40 32.46 14.34 35.07
N GLU A 41 33.46 13.91 34.30
CA GLU A 41 34.41 14.83 33.66
C GLU A 41 33.75 15.61 32.52
N SER A 42 33.95 16.93 32.50
CA SER A 42 33.41 17.85 31.50
C SER A 42 34.55 18.40 30.63
N PRO A 43 34.49 18.28 29.29
CA PRO A 43 35.48 18.91 28.41
C PRO A 43 35.43 20.45 28.48
N GLN A 44 36.61 21.07 28.47
CA GLN A 44 36.75 22.53 28.32
C GLN A 44 36.53 22.96 26.86
N PRO A 45 35.87 24.10 26.58
CA PRO A 45 35.71 24.63 25.23
C PRO A 45 36.91 25.49 24.79
N THR A 46 37.36 25.32 23.55
CA THR A 46 38.28 26.26 22.86
C THR A 46 37.51 27.19 21.91
N PRO A 47 37.77 28.51 21.90
CA PRO A 47 36.96 29.47 21.14
C PRO A 47 37.55 29.85 19.76
N VAL A 48 36.75 29.71 18.70
CA VAL A 48 36.86 30.35 17.37
C VAL A 48 35.41 30.51 16.90
N GLU A 49 34.76 31.67 16.99
CA GLU A 49 34.87 32.93 16.21
C GLU A 49 33.62 33.05 15.31
N GLN A 50 33.12 34.28 15.07
CA GLN A 50 31.80 34.52 14.50
C GLN A 50 31.88 35.08 13.08
N GLU A 51 31.24 34.42 12.11
CA GLU A 51 30.80 35.08 10.88
C GLU A 51 29.27 34.98 10.72
N LEU A 52 28.68 36.08 10.26
CA LEU A 52 27.26 36.22 9.97
C LEU A 52 27.04 36.00 8.47
N ILE A 53 26.35 34.92 8.09
CA ILE A 53 25.68 34.83 6.79
C ILE A 53 24.21 34.46 7.03
N SER A 54 23.34 35.37 6.61
CA SER A 54 21.90 35.15 6.54
C SER A 54 21.52 34.69 5.14
N GLU A 55 20.83 33.57 5.00
CA GLU A 55 19.80 33.41 3.95
C GLU A 55 18.86 32.24 4.22
N SER A 56 17.75 32.20 3.48
CA SER A 56 16.60 31.33 3.78
C SER A 56 16.75 29.91 3.22
N ALA A 57 16.80 28.91 4.10
CA ALA A 57 16.68 27.50 3.71
C ALA A 57 15.20 27.07 3.64
N GLN A 58 14.69 26.85 2.42
CA GLN A 58 13.47 26.07 2.23
C GLN A 58 13.77 24.60 2.53
N THR A 59 13.07 23.99 3.48
CA THR A 59 13.26 22.58 3.83
C THR A 59 12.58 21.65 2.83
N SER A 60 13.28 21.31 1.75
CA SER A 60 12.89 20.21 0.85
C SER A 60 13.03 18.87 1.59
N VAL A 61 11.91 18.32 2.05
CA VAL A 61 11.90 17.01 2.71
C VAL A 61 11.82 15.93 1.63
N HIS A 62 12.95 15.27 1.36
CA HIS A 62 12.94 14.03 0.58
C HIS A 62 12.43 12.88 1.46
N TYR A 63 11.49 12.12 0.92
CA TYR A 63 11.01 10.86 1.48
C TYR A 63 11.48 9.69 0.61
N ASN A 64 11.49 8.48 1.17
CA ASN A 64 11.93 7.28 0.44
C ASN A 64 10.93 6.91 -0.65
N VAL A 65 11.31 7.11 -1.91
CA VAL A 65 10.56 6.64 -3.08
C VAL A 65 10.40 5.12 -3.01
N HIS A 66 9.18 4.61 -3.23
CA HIS A 66 8.95 3.17 -3.41
C HIS A 66 9.67 2.68 -4.67
N LEU A 67 10.84 2.05 -4.47
CA LEU A 67 11.65 1.51 -5.57
C LEU A 67 10.90 0.36 -6.26
N PRO A 68 10.65 0.42 -7.58
CA PRO A 68 9.86 -0.59 -8.28
C PRO A 68 10.62 -1.92 -8.35
N THR A 69 10.02 -2.97 -7.79
CA THR A 69 10.54 -4.33 -7.86
C THR A 69 9.81 -5.15 -8.93
N GLN A 70 10.57 -5.64 -9.92
CA GLN A 70 10.13 -6.78 -10.73
C GLN A 70 9.94 -8.02 -9.85
N ASN A 71 9.28 -9.06 -10.37
CA ASN A 71 8.92 -10.25 -9.60
C ASN A 71 10.09 -10.76 -8.73
N PRO A 72 9.95 -10.85 -7.39
CA PRO A 72 11.02 -11.27 -6.49
C PRO A 72 11.47 -12.72 -6.70
N ILE A 73 10.74 -13.51 -7.50
CA ILE A 73 11.14 -14.81 -8.02
C ILE A 73 11.81 -14.59 -9.40
N PRO A 74 13.14 -14.75 -9.53
CA PRO A 74 13.84 -14.44 -10.77
C PRO A 74 13.48 -15.41 -11.89
N SER A 75 13.08 -14.86 -13.04
CA SER A 75 13.20 -15.55 -14.33
C SER A 75 14.70 -15.70 -14.67
N ASN A 76 15.13 -16.90 -15.07
CA ASN A 76 16.52 -17.18 -15.37
C ASN A 76 16.94 -16.58 -16.72
N ASP A 77 17.56 -15.40 -16.74
CA ASP A 77 18.48 -15.01 -17.81
C ASP A 77 19.60 -14.05 -17.32
N ARG A 78 20.57 -13.71 -18.19
CA ARG A 78 21.98 -13.64 -17.75
C ARG A 78 22.84 -12.45 -18.24
N LYS A 79 23.62 -11.87 -17.29
CA LYS A 79 24.94 -11.15 -17.37
C LYS A 79 24.97 -9.60 -17.26
N ASP A 80 25.87 -9.14 -16.37
CA ASP A 80 26.37 -7.75 -16.26
C ASP A 80 27.41 -7.38 -17.33
N PRO A 81 27.81 -6.09 -17.41
CA PRO A 81 29.20 -5.77 -17.02
C PRO A 81 29.43 -4.43 -16.25
N LYS A 82 29.98 -4.56 -15.03
CA LYS A 82 30.96 -3.69 -14.31
C LYS A 82 31.04 -2.16 -14.58
N LEU A 83 30.94 -1.38 -13.49
CA LEU A 83 31.52 -0.01 -13.35
C LEU A 83 32.76 0.01 -12.42
N GLN A 84 33.48 1.14 -12.38
CA GLN A 84 34.68 1.38 -11.55
C GLN A 84 34.34 2.15 -10.25
N PRO A 85 35.19 2.11 -9.19
CA PRO A 85 34.87 2.66 -7.87
C PRO A 85 35.23 4.15 -7.70
N GLU A 86 34.38 4.86 -6.95
CA GLU A 86 34.57 6.25 -6.53
C GLU A 86 35.18 6.33 -5.10
N LYS A 87 35.75 7.49 -4.74
CA LYS A 87 36.54 7.66 -3.51
C LYS A 87 35.67 7.77 -2.24
N GLN A 88 36.20 7.27 -1.13
CA GLN A 88 35.60 7.39 0.21
C GLN A 88 36.13 8.60 0.97
N GLN A 89 35.27 9.20 1.78
CA GLN A 89 35.62 10.03 2.95
C GLN A 89 35.34 9.23 4.23
N GLU A 90 35.99 9.59 5.34
CA GLU A 90 35.83 8.88 6.62
C GLU A 90 34.68 9.46 7.47
N PRO A 91 33.87 8.62 8.14
CA PRO A 91 32.72 9.06 8.94
C PRO A 91 33.06 9.32 10.42
N VAL A 92 32.29 10.21 11.04
CA VAL A 92 32.28 10.46 12.50
C VAL A 92 31.02 9.82 13.10
N TRP A 93 31.15 9.22 14.28
CA TRP A 93 30.10 8.40 14.92
C TRP A 93 29.42 9.11 16.11
N ALA A 94 28.15 8.80 16.35
CA ALA A 94 27.38 9.29 17.50
C ALA A 94 26.53 8.19 18.17
N ALA A 95 26.10 8.45 19.41
CA ALA A 95 25.31 7.50 20.20
C ALA A 95 23.84 7.33 19.73
N ARG A 96 23.39 8.14 18.76
CA ARG A 96 22.05 8.02 18.15
C ARG A 96 22.04 6.90 17.12
N ASP A 97 23.07 6.85 16.29
CA ASP A 97 23.30 5.89 15.22
C ASP A 97 23.21 4.45 15.76
N PHE A 98 23.85 4.17 16.90
CA PHE A 98 23.78 2.86 17.57
C PHE A 98 22.40 2.53 18.17
N LYS A 99 21.54 3.52 18.44
CA LYS A 99 20.15 3.30 18.87
C LYS A 99 19.28 2.97 17.66
N GLU A 100 19.48 3.69 16.55
CA GLU A 100 18.78 3.49 15.28
C GLU A 100 19.17 2.13 14.67
N GLN A 101 20.46 1.79 14.61
CA GLN A 101 20.96 0.45 14.25
C GLN A 101 20.30 -0.66 15.08
N ARG A 102 20.11 -0.45 16.39
CA ARG A 102 19.44 -1.44 17.26
C ARG A 102 17.93 -1.57 16.98
N SER A 103 17.32 -0.54 16.41
CA SER A 103 15.94 -0.59 15.90
C SER A 103 15.90 -1.32 14.56
N GLU A 104 16.76 -0.95 13.61
CA GLU A 104 16.93 -1.61 12.31
C GLU A 104 17.16 -3.13 12.43
N ILE A 105 18.07 -3.54 13.33
CA ILE A 105 18.32 -4.95 13.64
C ILE A 105 17.06 -5.60 14.26
N HIS A 106 16.28 -4.88 15.07
CA HIS A 106 15.06 -5.42 15.66
C HIS A 106 13.99 -5.66 14.61
N GLU A 107 13.67 -4.64 13.80
CA GLU A 107 12.64 -4.72 12.76
C GLU A 107 13.03 -5.74 11.70
N THR A 108 14.26 -5.69 11.18
CA THR A 108 14.76 -6.67 10.19
C THR A 108 14.70 -8.11 10.71
N SER A 109 14.93 -8.34 12.02
CA SER A 109 14.77 -9.67 12.64
C SER A 109 13.32 -10.12 12.73
N LEU A 110 12.36 -9.20 12.83
CA LEU A 110 10.93 -9.51 12.72
C LEU A 110 10.57 -9.79 11.25
N THR A 111 11.00 -8.94 10.31
CA THR A 111 10.74 -9.07 8.87
C THR A 111 11.19 -10.43 8.31
N ILE A 112 12.41 -10.87 8.60
CA ILE A 112 12.94 -12.15 8.09
C ILE A 112 12.14 -13.38 8.61
N CYS A 113 11.48 -13.24 9.75
CA CYS A 113 10.74 -14.28 10.46
C CYS A 113 9.22 -14.00 10.51
N ALA A 114 8.71 -13.10 9.66
CA ALA A 114 7.35 -12.57 9.74
C ALA A 114 6.27 -13.64 9.47
N ASP A 115 6.54 -14.60 8.58
CA ASP A 115 5.63 -15.73 8.31
C ASP A 115 5.54 -16.68 9.52
N LEU A 116 6.60 -16.85 10.29
CA LEU A 116 6.55 -17.62 11.55
C LEU A 116 5.77 -16.86 12.64
N HIS A 117 5.79 -15.53 12.62
CA HIS A 117 4.95 -14.69 13.47
C HIS A 117 3.47 -14.77 13.06
N GLU A 118 3.17 -14.70 11.76
CA GLU A 118 1.83 -14.91 11.19
C GLU A 118 1.27 -16.27 11.64
N ASN A 119 2.01 -17.37 11.40
CA ASN A 119 1.62 -18.72 11.83
C ASN A 119 1.32 -18.84 13.34
N LEU A 120 2.02 -18.08 14.19
CA LEU A 120 1.74 -18.01 15.63
C LEU A 120 0.41 -17.30 15.92
N MET A 121 0.17 -16.15 15.28
CA MET A 121 -1.08 -15.40 15.45
C MET A 121 -2.29 -16.17 14.88
N THR A 122 -2.16 -16.77 13.69
CA THR A 122 -3.16 -17.66 13.09
C THR A 122 -3.47 -18.84 14.00
N CYS A 123 -2.50 -19.38 14.74
CA CYS A 123 -2.78 -20.43 15.73
C CYS A 123 -3.61 -19.90 16.91
N PHE A 124 -3.32 -18.72 17.45
CA PHE A 124 -4.16 -18.12 18.50
C PHE A 124 -5.58 -17.77 18.02
N GLN A 125 -5.74 -17.36 16.77
CA GLN A 125 -7.03 -17.02 16.16
C GLN A 125 -7.84 -18.26 15.73
N HIS A 126 -7.22 -19.23 15.06
CA HIS A 126 -7.90 -20.34 14.36
C HIS A 126 -7.39 -21.76 14.68
N GLY A 127 -6.34 -21.90 15.51
CA GLY A 127 -5.83 -23.20 15.96
C GLY A 127 -6.85 -24.00 16.78
N SER A 128 -6.61 -25.30 16.97
CA SER A 128 -7.54 -26.14 17.73
C SER A 128 -7.59 -25.73 19.21
N TRP A 129 -8.64 -26.16 19.92
CA TRP A 129 -8.75 -25.94 21.36
C TRP A 129 -7.50 -26.43 22.13
N TRP A 130 -6.89 -27.54 21.70
CA TRP A 130 -5.66 -28.07 22.29
C TRP A 130 -4.42 -27.22 22.00
N ASP A 131 -4.33 -26.61 20.80
CA ASP A 131 -3.21 -25.73 20.44
C ASP A 131 -3.27 -24.43 21.25
N LYS A 132 -4.47 -23.85 21.37
CA LYS A 132 -4.72 -22.65 22.18
C LYS A 132 -4.52 -22.90 23.67
N ALA A 133 -4.97 -24.06 24.19
CA ALA A 133 -4.70 -24.48 25.57
C ALA A 133 -3.21 -24.69 25.86
N LYS A 134 -2.40 -24.99 24.83
CA LYS A 134 -0.93 -25.04 24.88
C LYS A 134 -0.26 -23.73 24.44
N MET A 135 -0.99 -22.60 24.40
CA MET A 135 -0.46 -21.29 24.00
C MET A 135 0.32 -21.29 22.67
N CYS A 136 -0.08 -22.15 21.73
CA CYS A 136 0.55 -22.30 20.41
C CYS A 136 2.07 -22.56 20.47
N GLU A 137 2.51 -23.37 21.45
CA GLU A 137 3.93 -23.52 21.80
C GLU A 137 4.83 -23.96 20.62
N GLU A 138 4.34 -24.77 19.67
CA GLU A 138 5.16 -25.18 18.51
C GLU A 138 5.42 -23.99 17.57
N GLN A 139 4.39 -23.21 17.23
CA GLN A 139 4.50 -22.03 16.37
C GLN A 139 5.34 -20.95 17.08
N LYS A 140 5.11 -20.77 18.38
CA LYS A 140 5.84 -19.87 19.28
C LYS A 140 7.33 -20.21 19.33
N GLN A 141 7.67 -21.49 19.51
CA GLN A 141 9.05 -21.96 19.51
C GLN A 141 9.74 -21.68 18.16
N LYS A 142 9.07 -21.90 17.03
CA LYS A 142 9.63 -21.64 15.69
C LYS A 142 9.92 -20.16 15.47
N PHE A 143 8.94 -19.30 15.74
CA PHE A 143 9.10 -17.84 15.65
C PHE A 143 10.28 -17.35 16.50
N TRP A 144 10.30 -17.68 17.80
CA TRP A 144 11.37 -17.24 18.70
C TRP A 144 12.74 -17.86 18.35
N THR A 145 12.78 -19.06 17.77
CA THR A 145 14.04 -19.65 17.27
C THR A 145 14.59 -18.86 16.09
N CYS A 146 13.74 -18.53 15.09
CA CYS A 146 14.15 -17.72 13.95
C CYS A 146 14.57 -16.31 14.38
N TYR A 147 13.69 -15.60 15.11
CA TYR A 147 13.91 -14.22 15.51
C TYR A 147 15.18 -14.03 16.35
N ASN A 148 15.41 -14.90 17.35
CA ASN A 148 16.64 -14.81 18.16
C ASN A 148 17.90 -15.15 17.35
N ALA A 149 17.82 -16.09 16.39
CA ALA A 149 18.95 -16.40 15.51
C ALA A 149 19.28 -15.22 14.58
N GLN A 150 18.28 -14.56 13.99
CA GLN A 150 18.47 -13.39 13.13
C GLN A 150 18.99 -12.18 13.92
N LYS A 151 18.38 -11.90 15.08
CA LYS A 151 18.79 -10.79 15.96
C LYS A 151 20.21 -10.96 16.51
N LYS A 152 20.66 -12.20 16.69
CA LYS A 152 22.06 -12.53 16.97
C LYS A 152 22.93 -12.31 15.72
N PHE A 153 22.60 -12.93 14.58
CA PHE A 153 23.38 -12.86 13.35
C PHE A 153 23.61 -11.42 12.88
N LEU A 154 22.54 -10.63 12.72
CA LEU A 154 22.60 -9.25 12.24
C LEU A 154 23.46 -8.35 13.16
N LYS A 155 23.45 -8.61 14.47
CA LYS A 155 24.31 -7.93 15.45
C LYS A 155 25.77 -8.38 15.35
N GLU A 156 26.04 -9.68 15.14
CA GLU A 156 27.40 -10.22 15.00
C GLU A 156 28.10 -9.76 13.71
N VAL A 157 27.34 -9.49 12.64
CA VAL A 157 27.87 -8.97 11.36
C VAL A 157 27.75 -7.45 11.21
N ASN A 158 27.40 -6.72 12.28
CA ASN A 158 27.26 -5.26 12.29
C ASN A 158 26.30 -4.69 11.22
N TYR A 159 25.17 -5.35 10.95
CA TYR A 159 24.15 -4.84 10.01
C TYR A 159 23.70 -3.42 10.38
N LYS A 160 23.52 -2.55 9.37
CA LYS A 160 23.18 -1.12 9.51
C LYS A 160 24.17 -0.35 10.41
N GLY A 161 25.43 -0.80 10.45
CA GLY A 161 26.48 -0.12 11.19
C GLY A 161 26.88 1.22 10.56
N PRO A 162 27.34 2.20 11.36
CA PRO A 162 27.62 3.57 10.90
C PRO A 162 28.79 3.72 9.91
N VAL A 163 29.42 2.61 9.51
CA VAL A 163 30.49 2.55 8.50
C VAL A 163 30.14 1.64 7.32
N ASN A 164 29.01 0.93 7.36
CA ASN A 164 28.60 0.03 6.28
C ASN A 164 28.10 0.84 5.09
N LYS A 165 28.45 0.43 3.88
CA LYS A 165 27.77 0.88 2.67
C LYS A 165 26.47 0.10 2.50
N GLU A 166 25.48 0.72 1.86
CA GLU A 166 24.19 0.08 1.55
C GLU A 166 24.33 -1.28 0.85
N LYS A 167 25.31 -1.41 -0.07
CA LYS A 167 25.64 -2.68 -0.72
C LYS A 167 26.07 -3.77 0.27
N GLU A 168 26.82 -3.42 1.30
CA GLU A 168 27.32 -4.35 2.32
C GLU A 168 26.18 -4.80 3.24
N ASP A 169 25.28 -3.88 3.61
CA ASP A 169 24.02 -4.21 4.28
C ASP A 169 23.13 -5.13 3.45
N ASN A 170 22.99 -4.87 2.14
CA ASN A 170 22.21 -5.71 1.23
C ASN A 170 22.84 -7.11 1.06
N GLU A 171 24.17 -7.22 1.04
CA GLU A 171 24.86 -8.51 1.10
C GLU A 171 24.69 -9.24 2.44
N ILE A 172 24.68 -8.50 3.56
CA ILE A 172 24.38 -9.04 4.90
C ILE A 172 22.95 -9.56 4.97
N LEU A 173 21.97 -8.78 4.50
CA LEU A 173 20.56 -9.14 4.48
C LEU A 173 20.31 -10.40 3.63
N LEU A 174 20.96 -10.51 2.47
CA LEU A 174 20.94 -11.72 1.64
C LEU A 174 21.56 -12.95 2.34
N ARG A 175 22.55 -12.75 3.23
CA ARG A 175 23.11 -13.82 4.08
C ARG A 175 22.15 -14.18 5.22
N ALA A 176 21.40 -13.22 5.75
CA ALA A 176 20.40 -13.40 6.80
C ALA A 176 19.21 -14.24 6.33
N TYR A 177 18.66 -13.96 5.14
CA TYR A 177 17.66 -14.82 4.50
C TYR A 177 18.18 -16.25 4.24
N LYS A 178 19.41 -16.39 3.71
CA LYS A 178 20.07 -17.71 3.53
C LYS A 178 20.37 -18.45 4.84
N LEU A 179 20.34 -17.77 6.00
CA LEU A 179 20.39 -18.38 7.32
C LEU A 179 19.00 -18.86 7.76
N ARG A 180 17.95 -18.06 7.51
CA ARG A 180 16.54 -18.45 7.74
C ARG A 180 16.19 -19.72 6.96
N ASP A 181 16.53 -19.80 5.67
CA ASP A 181 16.29 -21.01 4.86
C ASP A 181 16.94 -22.27 5.45
N LYS A 182 18.13 -22.15 6.05
CA LYS A 182 18.85 -23.27 6.68
C LYS A 182 18.21 -23.69 8.00
N ILE A 183 17.71 -22.74 8.79
CA ILE A 183 16.98 -23.01 10.03
C ILE A 183 15.68 -23.76 9.69
N ASP A 184 14.92 -23.29 8.70
CA ASP A 184 13.69 -23.93 8.24
C ASP A 184 13.96 -25.35 7.70
N GLN A 185 15.01 -25.54 6.89
CA GLN A 185 15.40 -26.86 6.40
C GLN A 185 15.81 -27.82 7.53
N GLN A 186 16.40 -27.32 8.62
CA GLN A 186 16.71 -28.13 9.80
C GLN A 186 15.44 -28.52 10.57
N GLN A 187 14.51 -27.57 10.77
CA GLN A 187 13.21 -27.81 11.43
C GLN A 187 12.27 -28.70 10.59
N GLN A 188 12.39 -28.67 9.26
CA GLN A 188 11.67 -29.59 8.38
C GLN A 188 12.28 -30.99 8.39
N LYS A 189 13.61 -31.13 8.44
CA LYS A 189 14.28 -32.44 8.52
C LYS A 189 13.97 -33.21 9.82
N SER A 190 13.66 -32.53 10.92
CA SER A 190 13.15 -33.18 12.14
C SER A 190 11.66 -33.55 12.08
N ARG A 191 10.88 -33.00 11.14
CA ARG A 191 9.48 -33.37 10.86
C ARG A 191 9.32 -34.43 9.76
N PHE A 192 10.20 -34.48 8.77
CA PHE A 192 10.11 -35.37 7.60
C PHE A 192 10.40 -36.86 7.86
N SER A 193 10.50 -37.28 9.13
CA SER A 193 10.49 -38.71 9.49
C SER A 193 9.10 -39.35 9.36
N THR A 194 8.07 -38.60 8.94
CA THR A 194 6.65 -38.99 9.06
C THR A 194 5.79 -38.50 7.87
N ILE A 195 5.33 -39.45 7.01
CA ILE A 195 4.22 -39.36 6.01
C ILE A 195 4.51 -38.66 4.64
N THR A 196 3.82 -39.10 3.57
CA THR A 196 4.02 -38.74 2.12
C THR A 196 2.75 -39.07 1.26
N ILE A 197 2.66 -38.62 -0.02
CA ILE A 197 1.61 -38.88 -1.10
C ILE A 197 0.37 -37.91 -1.04
N ALA A 198 -0.36 -37.41 -2.08
CA ALA A 198 -0.48 -37.45 -3.59
C ALA A 198 -0.70 -35.98 -4.15
N ARG A 199 -0.91 -35.56 -5.44
CA ARG A 199 -1.35 -36.05 -6.80
C ARG A 199 -2.90 -36.19 -7.05
N ILE A 200 -3.56 -35.92 -8.20
CA ILE A 200 -3.38 -35.27 -9.57
C ILE A 200 -4.79 -35.27 -10.30
N VAL A 201 -5.20 -34.53 -11.37
CA VAL A 201 -5.05 -33.14 -11.93
C VAL A 201 -5.98 -32.92 -13.18
N GLU A 202 -6.31 -31.66 -13.60
CA GLU A 202 -6.90 -31.20 -14.92
C GLU A 202 -8.33 -31.68 -15.37
N SER A 203 -9.11 -31.15 -16.36
CA SER A 203 -9.21 -29.95 -17.27
C SER A 203 -10.67 -29.90 -17.91
N HIS A 204 -11.18 -29.23 -19.00
CA HIS A 204 -10.74 -28.34 -20.12
C HIS A 204 -11.94 -27.69 -20.93
N SER A 205 -11.78 -26.51 -21.61
CA SER A 205 -12.49 -25.96 -22.84
C SER A 205 -14.04 -25.74 -22.97
N GLU A 206 -14.63 -25.04 -23.98
CA GLU A 206 -14.42 -23.68 -24.61
C GLU A 206 -15.53 -23.30 -25.68
N THR A 207 -15.45 -22.11 -26.32
CA THR A 207 -16.03 -21.59 -27.62
C THR A 207 -17.06 -20.42 -27.62
N MET A 208 -17.14 -19.69 -28.76
CA MET A 208 -17.80 -18.36 -28.96
C MET A 208 -18.62 -18.24 -30.27
N SER A 209 -19.38 -17.14 -30.44
CA SER A 209 -19.76 -16.56 -31.75
C SER A 209 -20.01 -15.03 -31.66
N SER A 210 -20.14 -14.31 -32.78
CA SER A 210 -20.17 -12.83 -32.86
C SER A 210 -21.10 -12.24 -33.94
N ALA A 211 -21.40 -10.93 -33.84
CA ALA A 211 -21.94 -10.10 -34.92
C ALA A 211 -21.73 -8.59 -34.64
N THR A 212 -21.69 -7.75 -35.69
CA THR A 212 -21.44 -6.28 -35.60
C THR A 212 -22.20 -5.48 -36.65
N THR A 213 -22.71 -4.30 -36.29
CA THR A 213 -22.98 -3.15 -37.18
C THR A 213 -22.89 -1.83 -36.38
N ALA A 214 -22.69 -0.70 -37.07
CA ALA A 214 -22.43 0.61 -36.47
C ALA A 214 -23.52 1.65 -36.80
N ALA A 215 -23.61 2.71 -35.98
CA ALA A 215 -24.46 3.89 -36.21
C ALA A 215 -23.76 5.18 -35.75
N VAL A 216 -24.17 6.33 -36.29
CA VAL A 216 -23.40 7.59 -36.24
C VAL A 216 -23.66 8.42 -34.97
N SER A 217 -22.61 9.12 -34.54
CA SER A 217 -22.53 10.00 -33.37
C SER A 217 -23.74 10.93 -33.15
N LYS A 218 -24.32 10.82 -31.96
CA LYS A 218 -24.80 11.95 -31.16
C LYS A 218 -23.92 12.02 -29.91
N ARG A 219 -23.80 13.17 -29.24
CA ARG A 219 -23.01 13.30 -28.00
C ARG A 219 -23.54 12.34 -26.93
N THR A 220 -22.81 11.26 -26.66
CA THR A 220 -23.15 10.28 -25.62
C THR A 220 -22.42 10.65 -24.32
N PRO A 221 -23.12 11.10 -23.27
CA PRO A 221 -22.48 11.50 -22.02
C PRO A 221 -21.81 10.28 -21.39
N THR A 222 -20.48 10.27 -21.36
CA THR A 222 -19.70 9.07 -21.02
C THR A 222 -18.50 9.36 -20.13
N ARG A 223 -18.12 8.29 -19.43
CA ARG A 223 -16.94 8.08 -18.59
C ARG A 223 -17.00 8.66 -17.19
N ARG A 224 -16.61 7.75 -16.31
CA ARG A 224 -16.83 7.70 -14.89
C ARG A 224 -15.52 7.31 -14.27
N LEU A 225 -15.05 8.14 -13.34
CA LEU A 225 -13.94 7.77 -12.51
C LEU A 225 -14.35 6.71 -11.48
N ILE A 226 -13.35 6.03 -10.93
CA ILE A 226 -13.40 5.22 -9.73
C ILE A 226 -12.07 5.44 -8.98
N ASP A 227 -12.14 5.40 -7.66
CA ASP A 227 -11.01 5.38 -6.72
C ASP A 227 -11.06 4.04 -5.96
N THR A 228 -9.94 3.39 -5.70
CA THR A 228 -9.86 1.92 -5.78
C THR A 228 -8.93 1.28 -4.74
N TYR A 229 -9.46 0.36 -3.92
CA TYR A 229 -8.64 -0.48 -3.04
C TYR A 229 -7.65 -1.33 -3.85
N GLU A 230 -6.36 -1.26 -3.47
CA GLU A 230 -5.23 -1.78 -4.25
C GLU A 230 -4.64 -3.09 -3.68
N GLY A 231 -5.05 -3.48 -2.47
CA GLY A 231 -4.51 -4.63 -1.75
C GLY A 231 -4.58 -5.94 -2.56
N PRO A 232 -3.48 -6.72 -2.69
CA PRO A 232 -3.43 -7.97 -3.46
C PRO A 232 -4.53 -8.99 -3.14
N ASN A 233 -5.03 -9.00 -1.89
CA ASN A 233 -6.18 -9.77 -1.42
C ASN A 233 -7.47 -9.53 -2.23
N LEU A 234 -7.62 -8.38 -2.90
CA LEU A 234 -8.71 -8.13 -3.84
C LEU A 234 -8.82 -9.17 -4.98
N LEU A 235 -7.73 -9.85 -5.33
CA LEU A 235 -7.77 -10.90 -6.35
C LEU A 235 -8.69 -12.07 -5.94
N GLU A 236 -8.76 -12.38 -4.65
CA GLU A 236 -9.53 -13.48 -4.06
C GLU A 236 -10.72 -13.06 -3.18
N ASP A 237 -10.85 -11.77 -2.82
CA ASP A 237 -12.01 -11.18 -2.11
C ASP A 237 -13.36 -11.60 -2.75
N GLN A 238 -14.29 -12.15 -1.96
CA GLN A 238 -15.63 -12.53 -2.43
C GLN A 238 -16.75 -11.68 -1.80
N ASP A 239 -16.40 -10.62 -1.06
CA ASP A 239 -17.34 -9.74 -0.37
C ASP A 239 -17.21 -8.33 -0.99
N LYS A 240 -16.70 -7.37 -0.21
CA LYS A 240 -16.60 -5.95 -0.56
C LYS A 240 -15.16 -5.51 -0.29
N PRO A 241 -14.41 -5.02 -1.30
CA PRO A 241 -14.89 -4.58 -2.60
C PRO A 241 -14.87 -5.64 -3.72
N GLY A 242 -14.65 -6.93 -3.46
CA GLY A 242 -14.61 -7.96 -4.52
C GLY A 242 -15.82 -7.98 -5.47
N HIS A 243 -17.03 -7.77 -4.95
CA HIS A 243 -18.26 -7.61 -5.76
C HIS A 243 -18.30 -6.30 -6.55
N PHE A 244 -17.75 -5.21 -6.02
CA PHE A 244 -17.72 -3.92 -6.69
C PHE A 244 -16.95 -3.97 -8.00
N TYR A 245 -15.77 -4.59 -7.98
CA TYR A 245 -14.96 -4.74 -9.19
C TYR A 245 -15.57 -5.73 -10.19
N ASN A 246 -16.31 -6.74 -9.73
CA ASN A 246 -17.08 -7.62 -10.62
C ASN A 246 -18.21 -6.84 -11.34
N TRP A 247 -18.92 -5.96 -10.62
CA TRP A 247 -19.89 -5.03 -11.22
C TRP A 247 -19.23 -4.05 -12.19
N LEU A 248 -18.09 -3.46 -11.80
CA LEU A 248 -17.32 -2.56 -12.65
C LEU A 248 -16.91 -3.23 -13.96
N GLY A 249 -16.42 -4.46 -13.87
CA GLY A 249 -16.08 -5.27 -15.04
C GLY A 249 -17.24 -5.37 -16.02
N ASN A 250 -18.40 -5.80 -15.52
CA ASN A 250 -19.62 -5.91 -16.33
C ASN A 250 -20.09 -4.55 -16.87
N TYR A 251 -19.95 -3.48 -16.09
CA TYR A 251 -20.33 -2.13 -16.49
C TYR A 251 -19.42 -1.56 -17.60
N LEU A 252 -18.10 -1.80 -17.52
CA LEU A 252 -17.15 -1.47 -18.58
C LEU A 252 -17.44 -2.28 -19.86
N LYS A 253 -17.73 -3.58 -19.73
CA LYS A 253 -18.02 -4.48 -20.86
C LYS A 253 -19.29 -4.11 -21.61
N ASN A 254 -20.38 -3.87 -20.87
CA ASN A 254 -21.72 -3.84 -21.43
C ASN A 254 -22.15 -2.41 -21.79
N GLU A 255 -21.78 -1.43 -20.96
CA GLU A 255 -22.36 -0.09 -21.01
C GLU A 255 -21.38 0.95 -21.57
N LEU A 256 -20.12 0.97 -21.12
CA LEU A 256 -19.13 1.94 -21.62
C LEU A 256 -18.41 1.50 -22.89
N LYS A 257 -18.00 0.22 -22.98
CA LYS A 257 -17.20 -0.34 -24.10
C LYS A 257 -16.04 0.58 -24.51
N PRO A 258 -15.15 0.98 -23.57
CA PRO A 258 -14.13 1.98 -23.85
C PRO A 258 -13.05 1.48 -24.81
N LYS A 259 -12.48 2.40 -25.59
CA LYS A 259 -11.31 2.18 -26.45
C LYS A 259 -10.06 1.84 -25.63
N ALA A 260 -9.94 2.42 -24.44
CA ALA A 260 -8.87 2.19 -23.47
C ALA A 260 -9.26 2.76 -22.10
N ILE A 261 -8.50 2.41 -21.07
CA ILE A 261 -8.55 2.97 -19.72
C ILE A 261 -7.19 3.64 -19.43
N VAL A 262 -7.21 4.87 -18.95
CA VAL A 262 -6.06 5.56 -18.34
C VAL A 262 -6.24 5.51 -16.83
N VAL A 263 -5.29 4.93 -16.11
CA VAL A 263 -5.27 4.85 -14.65
C VAL A 263 -4.16 5.74 -14.12
N ILE A 264 -4.51 6.72 -13.28
CA ILE A 264 -3.55 7.50 -12.51
C ILE A 264 -3.28 6.74 -11.22
N SER A 265 -2.03 6.37 -10.95
CA SER A 265 -1.68 5.55 -9.77
C SER A 265 -1.04 6.37 -8.66
N ALA A 266 -1.47 6.15 -7.42
CA ALA A 266 -0.76 6.58 -6.21
C ALA A 266 0.65 5.97 -6.12
N HIS A 267 0.84 4.78 -6.69
CA HIS A 267 2.07 3.99 -6.63
C HIS A 267 3.13 4.35 -7.71
N TRP A 268 2.87 5.39 -8.52
CA TRP A 268 3.86 6.01 -9.39
C TRP A 268 3.84 7.52 -9.26
N GLN A 269 4.90 8.08 -8.68
CA GLN A 269 5.14 9.51 -8.63
C GLN A 269 6.26 9.92 -9.61
N GLY A 270 6.25 11.19 -10.03
CA GLY A 270 7.37 11.81 -10.76
C GLY A 270 8.68 11.83 -9.94
N GLN A 271 9.80 12.13 -10.60
CA GLN A 271 11.12 12.26 -9.95
C GLN A 271 11.65 13.69 -10.08
N GLY A 272 11.76 14.40 -8.96
CA GLY A 272 11.91 15.85 -8.94
C GLY A 272 10.63 16.57 -9.37
N ASN A 273 10.66 17.90 -9.34
CA ASN A 273 9.65 18.78 -9.95
C ASN A 273 9.75 18.77 -11.51
N SER A 274 9.88 17.58 -12.09
CA SER A 274 10.34 17.32 -13.46
C SER A 274 9.22 16.97 -14.42
N GLY A 275 8.04 16.59 -13.94
CA GLY A 275 6.88 16.21 -14.76
C GLY A 275 6.20 14.93 -14.29
N VAL A 276 5.37 14.38 -15.18
CA VAL A 276 4.72 13.07 -15.03
C VAL A 276 5.15 12.10 -16.13
N PHE A 277 5.00 10.81 -15.85
CA PHE A 277 5.39 9.71 -16.73
C PHE A 277 4.17 8.91 -17.18
N VAL A 278 4.23 8.31 -18.38
CA VAL A 278 3.12 7.54 -18.97
C VAL A 278 3.64 6.21 -19.49
N GLU A 279 2.97 5.11 -19.16
CA GLU A 279 3.37 3.78 -19.63
C GLU A 279 3.05 3.60 -21.13
N THR A 280 4.07 3.33 -21.95
CA THR A 280 3.98 3.29 -23.42
C THR A 280 4.10 1.90 -24.05
N SER A 281 4.19 0.84 -23.25
CA SER A 281 4.27 -0.53 -23.75
C SER A 281 2.95 -1.03 -24.34
N GLU A 282 3.04 -1.84 -25.40
CA GLU A 282 1.88 -2.57 -25.94
C GLU A 282 1.51 -3.78 -25.06
N LYS A 283 2.50 -4.33 -24.35
CA LYS A 283 2.36 -5.34 -23.29
C LYS A 283 3.20 -4.88 -22.08
N PRO A 284 2.61 -4.18 -21.11
CA PRO A 284 3.31 -3.81 -19.87
C PRO A 284 3.68 -5.05 -19.04
N ASN A 285 4.81 -5.00 -18.34
CA ASN A 285 5.12 -5.97 -17.28
C ASN A 285 4.30 -5.68 -16.02
N LEU A 286 4.21 -6.65 -15.09
CA LEU A 286 3.66 -6.42 -13.75
C LEU A 286 4.80 -6.15 -12.75
N ILE A 287 4.64 -5.11 -11.94
CA ILE A 287 5.51 -4.73 -10.82
C ILE A 287 4.86 -5.25 -9.53
N TYR A 288 5.67 -5.74 -8.59
CA TYR A 288 5.19 -6.35 -7.35
C TYR A 288 5.69 -5.54 -6.15
N ASP A 289 5.26 -4.28 -6.09
CA ASP A 289 5.67 -3.26 -5.13
C ASP A 289 4.89 -3.31 -3.79
N PHE A 290 4.38 -4.49 -3.44
CA PHE A 290 3.75 -4.80 -2.16
C PHE A 290 4.54 -5.86 -1.38
N PHE A 291 4.44 -5.84 -0.05
CA PHE A 291 5.28 -6.65 0.84
C PHE A 291 4.44 -7.35 1.92
N ASN A 292 4.97 -8.45 2.47
CA ASN A 292 4.34 -9.26 3.53
C ASN A 292 3.02 -9.96 3.14
N PHE A 293 2.76 -10.17 1.85
CA PHE A 293 1.62 -10.96 1.38
C PHE A 293 2.00 -12.45 1.18
N PRO A 294 1.03 -13.39 1.27
CA PRO A 294 1.24 -14.79 0.90
C PRO A 294 1.80 -14.99 -0.52
N ARG A 295 2.75 -15.93 -0.68
CA ARG A 295 3.48 -16.19 -1.94
C ARG A 295 2.61 -16.22 -3.22
N ARG A 296 1.40 -16.77 -3.15
CA ARG A 296 0.44 -16.87 -4.26
C ARG A 296 0.15 -15.54 -4.98
N TYR A 297 0.28 -14.41 -4.28
CA TYR A 297 0.08 -13.08 -4.88
C TYR A 297 1.24 -12.63 -5.78
N TYR A 298 2.48 -13.07 -5.49
CA TYR A 298 3.67 -12.81 -6.32
C TYR A 298 3.78 -13.76 -7.53
N GLU A 299 3.03 -14.86 -7.51
CA GLU A 299 2.90 -15.82 -8.61
C GLU A 299 1.73 -15.48 -9.55
N ALA A 300 0.98 -14.41 -9.26
CA ALA A 300 -0.29 -14.09 -9.91
C ALA A 300 -0.11 -13.30 -11.23
N THR A 301 0.27 -13.98 -12.31
CA THR A 301 0.43 -13.38 -13.65
C THR A 301 -0.86 -12.86 -14.29
N TRP A 302 -0.75 -11.87 -15.19
CA TRP A 302 -1.80 -11.39 -16.07
C TRP A 302 -1.14 -10.93 -17.38
N ASP A 303 -1.73 -11.26 -18.52
CA ASP A 303 -1.35 -10.71 -19.83
C ASP A 303 -2.44 -9.74 -20.28
N HIS A 304 -2.13 -8.44 -20.21
CA HIS A 304 -3.03 -7.38 -20.66
C HIS A 304 -2.32 -6.49 -21.69
N LYS A 305 -3.12 -5.74 -22.46
CA LYS A 305 -2.60 -4.82 -23.47
C LYS A 305 -2.50 -3.42 -22.89
N GLY A 306 -1.43 -2.73 -23.26
CA GLY A 306 -1.39 -1.27 -23.23
C GLY A 306 -1.83 -0.69 -24.57
N SER A 307 -1.83 0.64 -24.70
CA SER A 307 -2.02 1.30 -25.99
C SER A 307 -1.04 2.45 -26.17
N PRO A 308 0.06 2.26 -26.90
CA PRO A 308 1.01 3.33 -27.21
C PRO A 308 0.31 4.54 -27.84
N SER A 309 -0.71 4.30 -28.68
CA SER A 309 -1.51 5.35 -29.32
C SER A 309 -2.26 6.25 -28.33
N VAL A 310 -2.74 5.71 -27.21
CA VAL A 310 -3.44 6.48 -26.17
C VAL A 310 -2.43 7.08 -25.19
N ALA A 311 -1.34 6.38 -24.88
CA ALA A 311 -0.24 6.91 -24.07
C ALA A 311 0.39 8.17 -24.70
N TYR A 312 0.69 8.16 -26.00
CA TYR A 312 1.17 9.36 -26.69
C TYR A 312 0.12 10.49 -26.76
N ARG A 313 -1.18 10.16 -26.80
CA ARG A 313 -2.26 11.15 -26.73
C ARG A 313 -2.42 11.78 -25.33
N VAL A 314 -2.21 11.00 -24.27
CA VAL A 314 -2.10 11.49 -22.88
C VAL A 314 -0.92 12.48 -22.77
N ILE A 315 0.26 12.09 -23.26
CA ILE A 315 1.46 12.95 -23.28
C ILE A 315 1.19 14.26 -24.05
N GLU A 316 0.59 14.18 -25.25
CA GLU A 316 0.27 15.34 -26.08
C GLU A 316 -0.66 16.34 -25.38
N LEU A 317 -1.71 15.85 -24.71
CA LEU A 317 -2.67 16.69 -23.98
C LEU A 317 -2.01 17.39 -22.77
N LEU A 318 -1.23 16.65 -21.98
CA LEU A 318 -0.51 17.20 -20.84
C LEU A 318 0.52 18.26 -21.27
N GLN A 319 1.28 18.00 -22.34
CA GLN A 319 2.23 18.96 -22.90
C GLN A 319 1.55 20.21 -23.46
N LYS A 320 0.37 20.07 -24.10
CA LYS A 320 -0.42 21.21 -24.59
C LYS A 320 -0.97 22.09 -23.46
N SER A 321 -1.23 21.52 -22.28
CA SER A 321 -1.59 22.27 -21.07
C SER A 321 -0.37 22.77 -20.28
N GLY A 322 0.85 22.67 -20.82
CA GLY A 322 2.07 23.20 -20.23
C GLY A 322 2.77 22.29 -19.22
N PHE A 323 2.28 21.06 -19.02
CA PHE A 323 2.95 20.08 -18.16
C PHE A 323 4.12 19.41 -18.88
N LYS A 324 5.22 19.18 -18.15
CA LYS A 324 6.22 18.22 -18.59
C LYS A 324 5.61 16.81 -18.46
N ALA A 325 5.46 16.11 -19.58
CA ALA A 325 5.03 14.72 -19.61
C ALA A 325 5.92 13.92 -20.57
N THR A 326 6.32 12.71 -20.18
CA THR A 326 7.18 11.83 -20.99
C THR A 326 6.69 10.39 -20.93
N GLY A 327 7.12 9.56 -21.90
CA GLY A 327 6.71 8.16 -22.01
C GLY A 327 7.80 7.22 -21.53
N GLU A 328 7.44 6.27 -20.66
CA GLU A 328 8.32 5.24 -20.13
C GLU A 328 7.83 3.83 -20.49
N LYS A 329 8.62 2.82 -20.09
CA LYS A 329 8.30 1.38 -20.19
C LYS A 329 8.68 0.68 -18.89
N ARG A 330 8.05 1.13 -17.80
CA ARG A 330 8.22 0.69 -16.41
C ARG A 330 7.52 -0.64 -16.16
N GLY A 331 6.37 -0.85 -16.80
CA GLY A 331 5.36 -1.82 -16.37
C GLY A 331 4.35 -1.19 -15.41
N ASN A 332 3.32 -1.95 -15.04
CA ASN A 332 2.25 -1.49 -14.17
C ASN A 332 2.50 -1.84 -12.70
N ASP A 333 2.25 -0.89 -11.80
CA ASP A 333 2.22 -1.14 -10.34
C ASP A 333 0.92 -1.81 -9.88
N HIS A 334 0.93 -2.30 -8.63
CA HIS A 334 -0.21 -3.05 -8.11
C HIS A 334 -1.48 -2.22 -7.96
N GLY A 335 -1.36 -0.91 -7.75
CA GLY A 335 -2.48 0.03 -7.79
C GLY A 335 -3.23 0.02 -9.12
N VAL A 336 -2.52 -0.17 -10.23
CA VAL A 336 -3.17 -0.42 -11.53
C VAL A 336 -3.56 -1.88 -11.71
N TRP A 337 -2.60 -2.82 -11.60
CA TRP A 337 -2.85 -4.17 -12.12
C TRP A 337 -3.74 -5.02 -11.23
N VAL A 338 -3.72 -4.89 -9.90
CA VAL A 338 -4.58 -5.70 -9.01
C VAL A 338 -6.08 -5.39 -9.20
N PRO A 339 -6.55 -4.13 -9.08
CA PRO A 339 -7.96 -3.81 -9.28
C PRO A 339 -8.39 -3.98 -10.74
N MET A 340 -7.54 -3.67 -11.72
CA MET A 340 -7.88 -3.88 -13.13
C MET A 340 -7.94 -5.36 -13.48
N LYS A 341 -7.01 -6.21 -13.02
CA LYS A 341 -7.11 -7.67 -13.20
C LYS A 341 -8.38 -8.23 -12.58
N ARG A 342 -8.83 -7.67 -11.45
CA ARG A 342 -10.10 -8.07 -10.82
C ARG A 342 -11.30 -7.65 -11.67
N ALA A 343 -11.36 -6.41 -12.15
CA ALA A 343 -12.46 -5.92 -13.00
C ALA A 343 -12.46 -6.56 -14.40
N MET A 344 -11.29 -6.90 -14.95
CA MET A 344 -11.18 -7.49 -16.28
C MET A 344 -11.53 -8.99 -16.31
N LYS A 345 -11.83 -9.64 -15.16
CA LYS A 345 -12.33 -11.03 -15.10
C LYS A 345 -13.54 -11.31 -16.01
N SER A 346 -14.34 -10.29 -16.37
CA SER A 346 -15.45 -10.43 -17.32
C SER A 346 -15.24 -9.74 -18.68
N ASN A 347 -14.14 -9.01 -18.89
CA ASN A 347 -13.91 -8.18 -20.09
C ASN A 347 -12.98 -8.85 -21.13
N PRO A 348 -13.15 -8.53 -22.42
CA PRO A 348 -12.14 -8.78 -23.44
C PRO A 348 -11.14 -7.59 -23.51
N ASP A 349 -9.86 -7.84 -23.22
CA ASP A 349 -8.68 -7.06 -23.65
C ASP A 349 -8.83 -5.53 -23.78
N ILE A 350 -9.45 -4.84 -22.81
CA ILE A 350 -9.50 -3.38 -22.80
C ILE A 350 -8.08 -2.86 -22.52
N PRO A 351 -7.48 -2.03 -23.41
CA PRO A 351 -6.13 -1.54 -23.21
C PRO A 351 -6.02 -0.63 -21.99
N ILE A 352 -4.98 -0.82 -21.16
CA ILE A 352 -4.73 -0.07 -19.93
C ILE A 352 -3.42 0.72 -20.06
N ILE A 353 -3.49 2.01 -19.74
CA ILE A 353 -2.36 2.93 -19.74
C ILE A 353 -2.24 3.46 -18.32
N GLU A 354 -1.05 3.38 -17.73
CA GLU A 354 -0.77 3.97 -16.43
C GLU A 354 -0.11 5.34 -16.60
N LEU A 355 -0.43 6.24 -15.68
CA LEU A 355 -0.01 7.64 -15.67
C LEU A 355 0.44 7.99 -14.24
N SER A 356 1.66 8.48 -14.09
CA SER A 356 2.19 8.88 -12.79
C SER A 356 1.48 10.13 -12.28
N THR A 357 1.46 10.27 -10.96
CA THR A 357 1.21 11.53 -10.26
C THR A 357 2.48 12.38 -10.23
N PHE A 358 2.43 13.62 -9.72
CA PHE A 358 3.62 14.41 -9.43
C PHE A 358 4.24 13.99 -8.07
N GLU A 359 5.54 14.27 -7.87
CA GLU A 359 6.21 14.05 -6.57
C GLU A 359 5.62 14.96 -5.46
N HIS A 360 5.18 16.16 -5.81
CA HIS A 360 4.69 17.17 -4.88
C HIS A 360 3.20 17.01 -4.52
N GLU A 361 2.82 17.42 -3.31
CA GLU A 361 1.44 17.31 -2.81
C GLU A 361 0.50 18.45 -3.23
N ASP A 362 0.82 19.24 -4.29
CA ASP A 362 -0.06 20.31 -4.78
C ASP A 362 -1.34 19.74 -5.42
N MET A 363 -2.43 19.81 -4.64
CA MET A 363 -3.79 19.43 -5.04
C MET A 363 -4.30 20.22 -6.25
N ALA A 364 -3.97 21.51 -6.35
CA ALA A 364 -4.46 22.37 -7.43
C ALA A 364 -3.76 22.07 -8.76
N THR A 365 -2.48 21.67 -8.73
CA THR A 365 -1.77 21.18 -9.92
C THR A 365 -2.28 19.82 -10.37
N HIS A 366 -2.61 18.91 -9.45
CA HIS A 366 -3.28 17.65 -9.79
C HIS A 366 -4.69 17.85 -10.38
N THR A 367 -5.49 18.78 -9.83
CA THR A 367 -6.79 19.15 -10.42
C THR A 367 -6.64 19.67 -11.85
N LYS A 368 -5.65 20.54 -12.13
CA LYS A 368 -5.37 21.04 -13.50
C LYS A 368 -4.87 19.95 -14.45
N MET A 369 -4.09 18.99 -13.97
CA MET A 369 -3.72 17.79 -14.71
C MET A 369 -4.98 16.99 -15.10
N GLY A 370 -5.96 16.93 -14.21
CA GLY A 370 -7.30 16.41 -14.51
C GLY A 370 -8.00 17.15 -15.64
N GLU A 371 -8.10 18.47 -15.53
CA GLU A 371 -8.71 19.34 -16.57
C GLU A 371 -8.01 19.15 -17.93
N ALA A 372 -6.68 18.99 -17.96
CA ALA A 372 -5.92 18.69 -19.18
C ALA A 372 -6.25 17.31 -19.81
N LEU A 373 -6.70 16.35 -19.00
CA LEU A 373 -7.10 15.01 -19.45
C LEU A 373 -8.57 14.92 -19.84
N GLU A 374 -9.41 15.93 -19.55
CA GLU A 374 -10.84 15.95 -19.92
C GLU A 374 -11.10 15.62 -21.40
N PRO A 375 -10.30 16.05 -22.41
CA PRO A 375 -10.54 15.71 -23.82
C PRO A 375 -10.48 14.19 -24.12
N LEU A 376 -9.78 13.39 -23.32
CA LEU A 376 -9.86 11.91 -23.41
C LEU A 376 -11.29 11.42 -23.17
N ARG A 377 -12.13 12.21 -22.48
CA ARG A 377 -13.56 11.97 -22.26
C ARG A 377 -14.48 12.27 -23.45
N ASP A 378 -13.93 12.68 -24.60
CA ASP A 378 -14.59 12.55 -25.89
C ASP A 378 -14.11 11.31 -26.68
N GLU A 379 -12.84 10.89 -26.57
CA GLU A 379 -12.16 9.88 -27.44
C GLU A 379 -12.42 8.37 -27.15
N ASN A 380 -13.59 8.05 -26.59
CA ASN A 380 -13.93 6.79 -25.92
C ASN A 380 -12.90 6.21 -24.91
N VAL A 381 -12.08 7.04 -24.26
CA VAL A 381 -11.14 6.61 -23.20
C VAL A 381 -11.76 6.87 -21.82
N VAL A 382 -11.69 5.87 -20.92
CA VAL A 382 -12.08 6.01 -19.50
C VAL A 382 -10.87 6.46 -18.68
N ILE A 383 -11.10 7.30 -17.67
CA ILE A 383 -10.09 7.75 -16.71
C ILE A 383 -10.46 7.16 -15.34
N ILE A 384 -9.48 6.59 -14.64
CA ILE A 384 -9.57 6.07 -13.27
C ILE A 384 -8.45 6.74 -12.46
N GLY A 385 -8.73 7.12 -11.21
CA GLY A 385 -7.73 7.67 -10.30
C GLY A 385 -7.58 6.71 -9.13
N SER A 386 -6.59 5.83 -9.18
CA SER A 386 -6.38 4.78 -8.20
C SER A 386 -5.53 5.29 -7.03
N GLY A 387 -6.15 5.32 -5.86
CA GLY A 387 -5.53 5.60 -4.58
C GLY A 387 -6.49 5.22 -3.45
N SER A 388 -6.80 6.15 -2.57
CA SER A 388 -7.82 5.94 -1.54
C SER A 388 -8.32 7.23 -0.92
N ALA A 389 -9.61 7.28 -0.57
CA ALA A 389 -10.20 8.37 0.20
C ALA A 389 -9.50 8.59 1.57
N VAL A 390 -8.98 7.55 2.21
CA VAL A 390 -8.21 7.62 3.48
C VAL A 390 -7.18 6.51 3.51
N HIS A 391 -5.88 6.84 3.55
CA HIS A 391 -4.79 5.86 3.52
C HIS A 391 -3.73 6.12 4.61
N ASN A 392 -3.89 5.49 5.79
CA ASN A 392 -2.88 5.54 6.84
C ASN A 392 -2.52 4.14 7.37
N LEU A 393 -1.54 3.50 6.71
CA LEU A 393 -1.02 2.19 7.10
C LEU A 393 -0.26 2.22 8.45
N SER A 394 0.37 3.34 8.82
CA SER A 394 1.16 3.46 10.07
C SER A 394 0.35 3.26 11.35
N THR A 395 -0.98 3.39 11.27
CA THR A 395 -1.91 3.18 12.40
C THR A 395 -2.87 2.00 12.19
N LEU A 396 -2.74 1.27 11.08
CA LEU A 396 -3.63 0.17 10.69
C LEU A 396 -3.73 -0.91 11.78
N TRP A 397 -2.59 -1.35 12.30
CA TRP A 397 -2.53 -2.39 13.33
C TRP A 397 -2.88 -1.88 14.74
N THR A 398 -2.81 -0.56 14.97
CA THR A 398 -3.19 0.07 16.24
C THR A 398 -4.72 0.02 16.44
N TYR A 399 -5.47 0.17 15.36
CA TYR A 399 -6.93 0.01 15.39
C TYR A 399 -7.35 -1.44 15.13
N GLY A 400 -6.81 -2.09 14.09
CA GLY A 400 -7.17 -3.45 13.72
C GLY A 400 -8.67 -3.59 13.45
N ASP A 401 -9.26 -4.68 13.91
CA ASP A 401 -10.68 -5.04 13.67
C ASP A 401 -11.69 -4.17 14.47
N LYS A 402 -11.23 -3.07 15.07
CA LYS A 402 -12.10 -2.07 15.70
C LYS A 402 -12.81 -1.25 14.61
N PRO A 403 -14.05 -0.79 14.85
CA PRO A 403 -14.72 0.15 13.95
C PRO A 403 -13.83 1.35 13.62
N SER A 404 -13.74 1.69 12.34
CA SER A 404 -12.85 2.74 11.84
C SER A 404 -13.02 4.06 12.60
N PRO A 405 -11.93 4.75 12.97
CA PRO A 405 -12.01 6.01 13.71
C PRO A 405 -12.90 7.05 13.04
N LYS A 406 -13.62 7.86 13.85
CA LYS A 406 -14.51 8.90 13.34
C LYS A 406 -13.86 9.81 12.30
N PHE A 407 -12.56 10.12 12.43
CA PHE A 407 -11.85 10.96 11.44
C PHE A 407 -11.78 10.33 10.03
N VAL A 408 -11.75 9.00 9.91
CA VAL A 408 -11.77 8.27 8.63
C VAL A 408 -13.13 8.45 7.96
N VAL A 409 -14.19 8.20 8.73
CA VAL A 409 -15.59 8.26 8.27
C VAL A 409 -16.01 9.70 7.94
N ASP A 410 -15.52 10.69 8.69
CA ASP A 410 -15.79 12.11 8.43
C ASP A 410 -15.06 12.59 7.17
N PHE A 411 -13.78 12.22 6.96
CA PHE A 411 -13.00 12.65 5.79
C PHE A 411 -13.60 12.13 4.47
N ASP A 412 -13.95 10.84 4.41
CA ASP A 412 -14.63 10.25 3.27
C ASP A 412 -16.02 10.89 3.01
N LYS A 413 -16.73 11.31 4.06
CA LYS A 413 -18.02 12.00 3.92
C LYS A 413 -17.89 13.44 3.45
N ASP A 414 -16.84 14.16 3.82
CA ASP A 414 -16.56 15.47 3.23
C ASP A 414 -16.03 15.33 1.79
N MET A 415 -15.26 14.29 1.43
CA MET A 415 -14.94 13.96 0.03
C MET A 415 -16.19 13.64 -0.79
N GLU A 416 -17.12 12.83 -0.26
CA GLU A 416 -18.40 12.55 -0.90
C GLU A 416 -19.21 13.82 -1.16
N LYS A 417 -19.29 14.68 -0.14
CA LYS A 417 -19.98 15.97 -0.20
C LYS A 417 -19.35 16.87 -1.27
N ILE A 418 -18.01 16.96 -1.31
CA ILE A 418 -17.25 17.67 -2.35
C ILE A 418 -17.60 17.12 -3.74
N ALA A 419 -17.48 15.81 -3.95
CA ALA A 419 -17.70 15.18 -5.25
C ALA A 419 -19.15 15.27 -5.75
N CYS A 420 -20.13 15.10 -4.85
CA CYS A 420 -21.51 14.79 -5.22
C CYS A 420 -22.53 15.93 -4.99
N ARG A 421 -22.18 17.00 -4.24
CA ARG A 421 -23.16 18.02 -3.81
C ARG A 421 -22.93 19.44 -4.34
N PHE A 422 -21.73 19.77 -4.79
CA PHE A 422 -21.37 21.12 -5.26
C PHE A 422 -21.31 21.26 -6.78
N THR A 423 -21.28 22.49 -7.28
CA THR A 423 -20.95 22.79 -8.69
C THR A 423 -19.47 22.49 -8.97
N SER A 424 -19.06 22.43 -10.24
CA SER A 424 -17.67 22.10 -10.60
C SER A 424 -16.63 23.06 -10.01
N GLU A 425 -16.89 24.37 -10.06
CA GLU A 425 -15.95 25.38 -9.51
C GLU A 425 -15.86 25.33 -7.98
N GLU A 426 -16.98 25.18 -7.28
CA GLU A 426 -17.01 24.97 -5.84
C GLU A 426 -16.30 23.67 -5.44
N ARG A 427 -16.56 22.57 -6.18
CA ARG A 427 -15.95 21.26 -5.99
C ARG A 427 -14.43 21.33 -6.14
N LYS A 428 -13.92 21.94 -7.23
CA LYS A 428 -12.49 22.17 -7.46
C LYS A 428 -11.87 23.00 -6.35
N LYS A 429 -12.53 24.09 -5.95
CA LYS A 429 -12.06 24.94 -4.85
C LYS A 429 -11.94 24.17 -3.53
N LEU A 430 -12.96 23.39 -3.16
CA LEU A 430 -13.00 22.67 -1.89
C LEU A 430 -12.06 21.45 -1.86
N ALA A 431 -11.89 20.75 -2.98
CA ALA A 431 -10.90 19.67 -3.11
C ALA A 431 -9.48 20.21 -2.90
N ASN A 432 -9.14 21.31 -3.58
CA ASN A 432 -7.86 22.02 -3.45
C ASN A 432 -7.63 22.68 -2.06
N GLN A 433 -8.43 22.34 -1.04
CA GLN A 433 -8.28 22.73 0.36
C GLN A 433 -8.35 21.51 1.33
N LEU A 434 -8.36 20.27 0.81
CA LEU A 434 -8.36 19.05 1.63
C LEU A 434 -7.06 18.86 2.44
N ASP A 435 -5.96 19.44 1.98
CA ASP A 435 -4.68 19.55 2.70
C ASP A 435 -4.80 20.35 4.01
N GLN A 436 -5.70 21.34 4.04
CA GLN A 436 -5.98 22.21 5.18
C GLN A 436 -6.97 21.57 6.18
N HIS A 437 -7.52 20.39 5.88
CA HIS A 437 -8.47 19.72 6.77
C HIS A 437 -7.79 19.25 8.06
N ALA A 438 -8.42 19.47 9.22
CA ALA A 438 -7.85 19.21 10.54
C ALA A 438 -7.48 17.73 10.82
N SER A 439 -7.96 16.80 10.00
CA SER A 439 -7.56 15.37 10.06
C SER A 439 -6.69 14.92 8.87
N PHE A 440 -6.27 15.81 7.97
CA PHE A 440 -5.55 15.47 6.73
C PHE A 440 -4.35 14.55 7.00
N ARG A 441 -3.35 14.98 7.78
CA ARG A 441 -2.17 14.16 8.14
C ARG A 441 -2.45 12.94 9.02
N LYS A 442 -3.70 12.74 9.48
CA LYS A 442 -4.16 11.49 10.13
C LYS A 442 -4.79 10.52 9.13
N CYS A 443 -5.39 11.05 8.08
CA CYS A 443 -5.96 10.28 6.97
C CYS A 443 -4.89 9.88 5.95
N HIS A 444 -3.95 10.79 5.70
CA HIS A 444 -2.96 10.78 4.64
C HIS A 444 -1.64 11.34 5.20
N PRO A 445 -0.73 10.50 5.74
CA PRO A 445 0.55 10.96 6.28
C PRO A 445 1.34 11.74 5.21
N THR A 446 1.39 11.17 4.02
CA THR A 446 1.72 11.78 2.73
C THR A 446 0.49 11.68 1.82
N ALA A 447 0.44 12.48 0.75
CA ALA A 447 -0.79 12.72 -0.02
C ALA A 447 -0.95 11.87 -1.31
N GLU A 448 -0.02 10.97 -1.61
CA GLU A 448 0.04 10.23 -2.87
C GLU A 448 -1.23 9.40 -3.17
N HIS A 449 -1.90 8.89 -2.13
CA HIS A 449 -3.20 8.20 -2.27
C HIS A 449 -4.40 9.14 -2.47
N LEU A 450 -4.29 10.44 -2.17
CA LEU A 450 -5.38 11.42 -2.32
C LEU A 450 -5.28 12.24 -3.63
N VAL A 451 -4.10 12.41 -4.20
CA VAL A 451 -3.96 13.16 -5.47
C VAL A 451 -4.64 12.52 -6.70
N PRO A 452 -4.87 11.19 -6.80
CA PRO A 452 -5.66 10.60 -7.89
C PRO A 452 -7.12 11.10 -7.90
N PHE A 453 -7.72 11.33 -6.72
CA PHE A 453 -9.03 11.97 -6.59
C PHE A 453 -9.06 13.42 -7.11
N HIS A 454 -7.92 14.12 -7.11
CA HIS A 454 -7.83 15.49 -7.65
C HIS A 454 -7.75 15.49 -9.17
N VAL A 455 -6.87 14.67 -9.76
CA VAL A 455 -6.81 14.47 -11.21
C VAL A 455 -8.18 13.99 -11.75
N ALA A 456 -8.84 13.13 -11.00
CA ALA A 456 -10.19 12.69 -11.31
C ALA A 456 -11.24 13.81 -11.39
N LEU A 457 -11.24 14.65 -10.35
CA LEU A 457 -12.23 15.67 -10.09
C LEU A 457 -12.11 16.87 -11.03
N GLY A 458 -10.90 17.12 -11.54
CA GLY A 458 -10.64 18.01 -12.67
C GLY A 458 -11.17 17.41 -13.99
N ALA A 459 -10.80 16.17 -14.31
CA ALA A 459 -11.24 15.51 -15.55
C ALA A 459 -12.77 15.34 -15.65
N ALA A 460 -13.48 15.36 -14.52
CA ALA A 460 -14.94 15.31 -14.47
C ALA A 460 -15.65 16.51 -15.13
N GLY A 461 -14.98 17.64 -15.35
CA GLY A 461 -15.59 18.81 -15.98
C GLY A 461 -16.83 19.29 -15.23
N SER A 462 -17.93 19.52 -15.96
CA SER A 462 -19.22 19.95 -15.37
C SER A 462 -20.09 18.83 -14.77
N ASP A 463 -19.70 17.55 -14.93
CA ASP A 463 -20.52 16.42 -14.46
C ASP A 463 -20.62 16.33 -12.93
N LYS A 464 -21.77 15.86 -12.44
CA LYS A 464 -21.98 15.56 -11.01
C LYS A 464 -21.35 14.23 -10.62
N GLY A 465 -20.80 14.15 -9.41
CA GLY A 465 -20.35 12.92 -8.79
C GLY A 465 -21.49 12.11 -8.17
N LYS A 466 -21.32 10.79 -8.11
CA LYS A 466 -22.09 9.82 -7.32
C LYS A 466 -21.11 8.83 -6.69
N LYS A 467 -21.23 8.59 -5.38
CA LYS A 467 -20.46 7.56 -4.67
C LYS A 467 -20.88 6.18 -5.18
N LEU A 468 -19.89 5.34 -5.47
CA LEU A 468 -20.05 3.97 -5.96
C LEU A 468 -19.83 2.94 -4.86
N LEU A 469 -18.90 3.24 -3.95
CA LEU A 469 -18.47 2.37 -2.88
C LEU A 469 -18.32 3.21 -1.60
N GLU A 470 -18.83 2.66 -0.50
CA GLU A 470 -18.49 3.09 0.86
C GLU A 470 -18.03 1.84 1.59
N GLY A 471 -16.83 1.88 2.16
CA GLY A 471 -16.25 0.78 2.92
C GLY A 471 -15.08 1.28 3.72
N TYR A 472 -14.93 0.74 4.93
CA TYR A 472 -13.93 1.18 5.89
C TYR A 472 -13.35 -0.06 6.57
N TYR A 473 -12.04 -0.06 6.80
CA TYR A 473 -11.35 -1.05 7.62
C TYR A 473 -10.23 -0.36 8.37
N SER A 474 -10.22 -0.43 9.70
CA SER A 474 -9.22 0.24 10.53
C SER A 474 -9.04 1.72 10.13
N THR A 475 -7.85 2.13 9.67
CA THR A 475 -7.53 3.49 9.18
C THR A 475 -7.52 3.63 7.66
N LEU A 476 -8.33 2.84 6.95
CA LEU A 476 -8.55 2.90 5.51
C LEU A 476 -10.00 3.23 5.15
N SER A 477 -10.20 3.92 4.02
CA SER A 477 -11.50 4.03 3.34
C SER A 477 -11.41 3.68 1.85
N TRP A 478 -12.41 2.95 1.36
CA TRP A 478 -12.62 2.66 -0.06
C TRP A 478 -13.79 3.50 -0.59
N GLY A 479 -13.77 4.80 -0.29
CA GLY A 479 -14.72 5.78 -0.82
C GLY A 479 -14.50 5.99 -2.32
N SER A 480 -15.20 5.24 -3.17
CA SER A 480 -15.08 5.35 -4.63
C SER A 480 -16.09 6.35 -5.21
N PHE A 481 -15.64 7.26 -6.07
CA PHE A 481 -16.50 8.30 -6.67
C PHE A 481 -16.50 8.28 -8.19
N ALA A 482 -17.68 8.37 -8.80
CA ALA A 482 -17.86 8.44 -10.25
C ALA A 482 -18.60 9.69 -10.69
N PHE A 483 -18.02 10.41 -11.64
CA PHE A 483 -18.64 11.52 -12.36
C PHE A 483 -19.29 11.03 -13.66
N GLY A 484 -20.22 11.78 -14.25
CA GLY A 484 -20.82 11.42 -15.54
C GLY A 484 -21.57 10.09 -15.53
N LEU A 485 -22.25 9.80 -14.41
CA LEU A 485 -22.96 8.55 -14.16
C LEU A 485 -24.47 8.70 -14.46
N PRO A 486 -24.98 8.29 -15.65
CA PRO A 486 -26.41 8.15 -15.93
C PRO A 486 -27.24 7.69 -14.74
N GLU A 487 -28.28 8.45 -14.40
CA GLU A 487 -28.98 8.37 -13.11
C GLU A 487 -29.57 6.98 -12.86
N HIS A 488 -30.07 6.32 -13.91
CA HIS A 488 -30.61 4.95 -13.92
C HIS A 488 -29.57 3.85 -13.70
N THR A 489 -28.30 4.17 -13.40
CA THR A 489 -27.28 3.18 -13.08
C THR A 489 -27.54 2.55 -11.71
N THR A 490 -28.04 1.32 -11.73
CA THR A 490 -28.07 0.40 -10.59
C THR A 490 -26.65 0.08 -10.15
N LEU A 491 -26.36 0.34 -8.88
CA LEU A 491 -25.14 -0.09 -8.19
C LEU A 491 -25.36 -1.48 -7.57
N PRO A 492 -24.31 -2.27 -7.30
CA PRO A 492 -24.48 -3.51 -6.58
C PRO A 492 -24.97 -3.24 -5.16
N GLU A 493 -25.97 -4.01 -4.72
CA GLU A 493 -26.39 -4.07 -3.32
C GLU A 493 -25.45 -5.02 -2.55
N TYR A 494 -25.30 -4.78 -1.24
CA TYR A 494 -24.45 -5.57 -0.34
C TYR A 494 -25.26 -5.94 0.90
N ASP A 495 -25.27 -7.21 1.28
CA ASP A 495 -26.08 -7.79 2.37
C ASP A 495 -25.45 -7.61 3.77
N GLY A 496 -24.74 -6.51 3.98
CA GLY A 496 -24.14 -6.20 5.28
C GLY A 496 -23.36 -4.88 5.32
N SER A 497 -23.22 -4.34 6.52
CA SER A 497 -22.35 -3.20 6.80
C SER A 497 -20.91 -3.68 7.03
N GLN A 498 -19.99 -3.20 6.20
CA GLN A 498 -18.56 -3.53 6.20
C GLN A 498 -18.23 -4.97 5.79
N ALA A 499 -17.04 -5.12 5.24
CA ALA A 499 -16.49 -6.38 4.79
C ALA A 499 -15.87 -7.16 5.95
N LYS A 500 -15.86 -8.49 5.85
CA LYS A 500 -15.25 -9.38 6.86
C LYS A 500 -13.83 -9.70 6.43
N TYR A 501 -12.90 -8.82 6.81
CA TYR A 501 -11.46 -9.07 6.78
C TYR A 501 -11.02 -9.83 8.04
#